data_AF-A0AAV0BIE8-F1
#
_entry.id   AF-A0AAV0BIE8-F1
#
_cell.length_a   1.000
_cell.length_b   1.000
_cell.length_c   1.000
_cell.angle_alpha   90.00
_cell.angle_beta   90.00
_cell.angle_gamma   90.00
#
_symmetry.space_group_name_H-M   'P 1'
#
loop_
_entity.id
_entity.type
_entity.pdbx_description
1 polymer ?
#
loop_
_entity_poly.entity_id
_entity_poly.type
_entity_poly.pdbx_seq_one_letter_code
_entity_poly.pdbx_strand_id
1 'polypeptide(L)'
;LGIFRSNYLLHCSNPDSNITEGRKGINGIVLEIKQVEFNMVSVSFAAPATKVSGLHRFLTGLTSKYTVDQLPRPPNCATRNLCKGREISHWAYRSTYSPEMPTAILMIFQPGERNVFDQTLLIYELDEMSSGPSDWNQMIRLPCDWILDQTRLDEDTIRLYYLIDGADCFEVSVIYYCSMYGPEEFMTEDHWLARYRLERSQLVKCPSLLAQLAGCKKFQQVLTDQNFVCDHLYLD
;
A
#
# COMPACT_ATOMS: atom_id res chain seq x y z
N LEU A 1 -1.54 -8.38 -4.86
CA LEU A 1 -0.59 -7.25 -4.86
C LEU A 1 -0.20 -6.91 -3.43
N GLY A 2 1.07 -6.64 -3.16
CA GLY A 2 1.54 -6.16 -1.86
C GLY A 2 2.13 -4.75 -1.98
N ILE A 3 1.60 -3.80 -1.21
CA ILE A 3 2.19 -2.47 -1.04
C ILE A 3 2.51 -2.32 0.43
N PHE A 4 3.80 -2.36 0.75
CA PHE A 4 4.27 -2.49 2.12
C PHE A 4 5.16 -1.31 2.52
N ARG A 5 5.21 -0.99 3.82
CA ARG A 5 6.15 -0.02 4.38
C ARG A 5 6.78 -0.56 5.65
N SER A 6 8.09 -0.75 5.59
CA SER A 6 8.91 -1.06 6.76
C SER A 6 9.38 0.23 7.42
N ASN A 7 8.97 0.44 8.67
CA ASN A 7 9.36 1.58 9.47
C ASN A 7 10.57 1.22 10.33
N TYR A 8 11.52 2.15 10.42
CA TYR A 8 12.74 1.98 11.20
C TYR A 8 13.02 3.19 12.09
N LEU A 9 13.64 2.96 13.24
CA LEU A 9 14.24 3.99 14.08
C LEU A 9 15.74 3.73 14.24
N LEU A 10 16.49 4.79 14.51
CA LEU A 10 17.91 4.71 14.81
C LEU A 10 18.11 4.60 16.32
N HIS A 11 18.66 3.48 16.77
CA HIS A 11 19.01 3.23 18.16
C HIS A 11 20.43 3.72 18.43
N CYS A 12 20.58 4.55 19.46
CA CYS A 12 21.88 5.01 19.96
C CYS A 12 22.25 4.17 21.19
N SER A 13 23.32 3.39 21.08
CA SER A 13 23.86 2.59 22.19
C SER A 13 25.16 3.20 22.72
N ASN A 14 25.35 3.14 24.04
CA ASN A 14 26.51 3.69 24.72
C ASN A 14 27.76 2.81 24.50
N PRO A 15 28.98 3.37 24.51
CA PRO A 15 30.22 2.67 24.16
C PRO A 15 30.60 1.49 25.08
N ASP A 16 29.96 1.32 26.23
CA ASP A 16 30.30 0.25 27.21
C ASP A 16 29.70 -1.13 26.85
N SER A 17 28.89 -1.24 25.79
CA SER A 17 28.46 -2.54 25.29
C SER A 17 29.59 -3.17 24.46
N ASN A 18 30.04 -4.37 24.83
CA ASN A 18 31.00 -5.23 24.13
C ASN A 18 30.56 -5.58 22.68
N ILE A 19 30.44 -4.58 21.80
CA ILE A 19 30.02 -4.75 20.42
C ILE A 19 31.27 -4.69 19.53
N THR A 20 31.44 -5.79 18.80
CA THR A 20 32.44 -6.08 17.78
C THR A 20 32.70 -4.92 16.83
N GLU A 21 33.98 -4.76 16.48
CA GLU A 21 34.53 -3.82 15.50
C GLU A 21 33.67 -3.77 14.22
N GLY A 22 32.93 -2.67 14.02
CA GLY A 22 32.18 -2.49 12.77
C GLY A 22 31.29 -1.26 12.67
N ARG A 23 30.92 -0.60 13.77
CA ARG A 23 29.97 0.54 13.73
C ARG A 23 30.30 1.65 14.75
N LYS A 24 31.49 2.26 14.66
CA LYS A 24 31.79 3.48 15.43
C LYS A 24 31.12 4.68 14.75
N GLY A 25 30.09 5.25 15.36
CA GLY A 25 29.51 6.53 14.97
C GLY A 25 30.33 7.72 15.50
N ILE A 26 29.74 8.92 15.46
CA ILE A 26 30.37 10.16 15.95
C ILE A 26 30.50 10.07 17.49
N ASN A 27 31.67 10.40 18.04
CA ASN A 27 31.97 10.40 19.48
C ASN A 27 31.83 9.05 20.21
N GLY A 28 32.02 7.92 19.53
CA GLY A 28 31.95 6.60 20.16
C GLY A 28 30.53 6.06 20.37
N ILE A 29 29.51 6.78 19.88
CA ILE A 29 28.12 6.31 19.86
C ILE A 29 27.97 5.24 18.78
N VAL A 30 27.39 4.10 19.12
CA VAL A 30 27.02 3.07 18.13
C VAL A 30 25.59 3.33 17.66
N LEU A 31 25.42 3.47 16.34
CA LEU A 31 24.13 3.71 15.70
C LEU A 31 23.65 2.43 15.01
N GLU A 32 22.45 1.98 15.35
CA GLU A 32 21.83 0.79 14.77
C GLU A 32 20.44 1.09 14.22
N ILE A 33 20.17 0.69 12.99
CA ILE A 33 18.82 0.76 12.41
C ILE A 33 18.01 -0.42 12.95
N LYS A 34 16.89 -0.14 13.62
CA LYS A 34 15.96 -1.15 14.16
C LYS A 34 14.60 -0.99 13.51
N GLN A 35 14.06 -2.09 12.97
CA GLN A 35 12.69 -2.10 12.46
C GLN A 35 11.72 -1.98 13.63
N VAL A 36 10.76 -1.06 13.53
CA VAL A 36 9.73 -0.86 14.56
C VAL A 36 8.37 -1.37 14.13
N GLU A 37 8.10 -1.45 12.83
CA GLU A 37 6.81 -1.88 12.29
C GLU A 37 6.95 -2.27 10.82
N PHE A 38 6.17 -3.26 10.39
CA PHE A 38 5.99 -3.60 8.98
C PHE A 38 4.51 -3.48 8.59
N ASN A 39 4.17 -2.39 7.91
CA ASN A 39 2.79 -2.11 7.50
C ASN A 39 2.48 -2.85 6.20
N MET A 40 1.45 -3.72 6.22
CA MET A 40 1.01 -4.48 5.04
C MET A 40 -0.32 -4.04 4.44
N VAL A 41 -1.09 -3.20 5.15
CA VAL A 41 -2.41 -2.69 4.74
C VAL A 41 -2.44 -1.18 4.86
N SER A 42 -3.18 -0.50 3.98
CA SER A 42 -3.41 0.96 4.02
C SER A 42 -2.14 1.79 4.26
N VAL A 43 -1.05 1.45 3.55
CA VAL A 43 0.21 2.19 3.66
C VAL A 43 0.01 3.62 3.13
N SER A 44 0.04 4.59 4.04
CA SER A 44 -0.18 5.99 3.73
C SER A 44 1.11 6.76 3.39
N PHE A 45 0.92 7.97 2.89
CA PHE A 45 1.90 9.03 2.65
C PHE A 45 2.89 8.80 1.52
N ALA A 46 2.61 7.87 0.60
CA ALA A 46 3.45 7.70 -0.57
C ALA A 46 3.47 8.97 -1.43
N ALA A 47 2.31 9.60 -1.65
CA ALA A 47 2.21 10.81 -2.46
C ALA A 47 2.79 12.06 -1.77
N PRO A 48 2.39 12.39 -0.53
CA PRO A 48 3.01 13.46 0.24
C PRO A 48 4.53 13.31 0.38
N ALA A 49 5.06 12.10 0.57
CA ALA A 49 6.51 11.91 0.70
C ALA A 49 7.27 12.31 -0.57
N THR A 50 6.73 12.04 -1.76
CA THR A 50 7.29 12.55 -3.02
C THR A 50 7.25 14.09 -3.06
N LYS A 51 6.16 14.72 -2.62
CA LYS A 51 6.04 16.19 -2.58
C LYS A 51 7.00 16.83 -1.57
N VAL A 52 7.16 16.25 -0.38
CA VAL A 52 8.14 16.70 0.62
C VAL A 52 9.57 16.55 0.10
N SER A 53 9.88 15.46 -0.60
CA SER A 53 11.19 15.30 -1.27
C SER A 53 11.46 16.42 -2.29
N GLY A 54 10.45 16.79 -3.09
CA GLY A 54 10.53 17.91 -4.03
C GLY A 54 10.69 19.26 -3.33
N LEU A 55 9.92 19.50 -2.25
CA LEU A 55 10.00 20.73 -1.46
C LEU A 55 11.40 20.92 -0.86
N HIS A 56 11.99 19.88 -0.26
CA HIS A 56 13.35 20.00 0.28
C HIS A 56 14.37 20.38 -0.78
N ARG A 57 14.28 19.83 -2.00
CA ARG A 57 15.17 20.21 -3.11
C ARG A 57 14.97 21.65 -3.54
N PHE A 58 13.71 22.08 -3.68
CA PHE A 58 13.39 23.47 -3.98
C PHE A 58 14.00 24.41 -2.94
N LEU A 59 13.82 24.13 -1.64
CA LEU A 59 14.36 24.93 -0.54
C LEU A 59 15.90 24.96 -0.52
N THR A 60 16.59 23.86 -0.88
CA THR A 60 18.07 23.88 -1.01
C THR A 60 18.56 24.82 -2.10
N GLY A 61 17.75 25.11 -3.13
CA GLY A 61 18.08 26.13 -4.14
C GLY A 61 17.92 27.57 -3.64
N LEU A 62 17.26 27.78 -2.50
CA LEU A 62 16.98 29.11 -1.93
C LEU A 62 17.93 29.48 -0.77
N THR A 63 18.88 28.62 -0.42
CA THR A 63 19.78 28.82 0.72
C THR A 63 21.21 28.41 0.39
N SER A 64 22.18 29.06 1.04
CA SER A 64 23.59 28.66 1.01
C SER A 64 23.99 27.76 2.18
N LYS A 65 23.08 27.52 3.15
CA LYS A 65 23.37 26.72 4.35
C LYS A 65 23.37 25.21 4.09
N TYR A 66 22.60 24.77 3.09
CA TYR A 66 22.41 23.37 2.75
C TYR A 66 22.59 23.18 1.26
N THR A 67 23.01 21.99 0.84
CA THR A 67 23.20 21.66 -0.58
C THR A 67 22.37 20.45 -0.98
N VAL A 68 22.07 20.35 -2.28
CA VAL A 68 21.32 19.22 -2.86
C VAL A 68 22.05 17.87 -2.73
N ASP A 69 23.36 17.88 -2.43
CA ASP A 69 24.16 16.68 -2.19
C ASP A 69 23.86 16.04 -0.82
N GLN A 70 23.27 16.80 0.12
CA GLN A 70 22.84 16.29 1.43
C GLN A 70 21.49 15.57 1.38
N LEU A 71 20.78 15.61 0.25
CA LEU A 71 19.47 14.99 0.10
C LEU A 71 19.60 13.59 -0.53
N PRO A 72 18.74 12.62 -0.14
CA PRO A 72 18.74 11.28 -0.73
C PRO A 72 18.66 11.30 -2.26
N ARG A 73 19.33 10.39 -2.98
CA ARG A 73 19.22 10.25 -4.43
C ARG A 73 18.92 8.79 -4.82
N PRO A 74 18.07 8.54 -5.83
CA PRO A 74 17.30 9.52 -6.61
C PRO A 74 16.16 10.17 -5.80
N PRO A 75 15.46 11.20 -6.32
CA PRO A 75 14.23 11.72 -5.70
C PRO A 75 13.21 10.63 -5.39
N ASN A 76 12.43 10.83 -4.34
CA ASN A 76 11.47 9.84 -3.90
C ASN A 76 10.38 9.61 -4.96
N CYS A 77 10.41 8.44 -5.61
CA CYS A 77 9.47 8.02 -6.65
C CYS A 77 8.38 7.06 -6.13
N ALA A 78 8.11 7.04 -4.81
CA ALA A 78 7.14 6.13 -4.21
C ALA A 78 5.77 6.18 -4.89
N THR A 79 5.20 7.37 -5.09
CA THR A 79 3.90 7.55 -5.77
C THR A 79 3.81 6.77 -7.08
N ARG A 80 4.76 7.02 -7.99
CA ARG A 80 4.83 6.40 -9.31
C ARG A 80 5.03 4.90 -9.23
N ASN A 81 5.94 4.42 -8.38
CA ASN A 81 6.20 2.99 -8.22
C ASN A 81 4.98 2.25 -7.67
N LEU A 82 4.25 2.86 -6.73
CA LEU A 82 3.03 2.28 -6.17
C LEU A 82 1.92 2.24 -7.22
N CYS A 83 1.76 3.28 -8.04
CA CYS A 83 0.83 3.25 -9.18
C CYS A 83 1.24 2.20 -10.21
N LYS A 84 2.54 2.03 -10.47
CA LYS A 84 3.05 0.99 -11.38
C LYS A 84 2.72 -0.42 -10.92
N GLY A 85 2.84 -0.72 -9.63
CA GLY A 85 2.45 -2.03 -9.07
C GLY A 85 0.96 -2.32 -9.25
N ARG A 86 0.11 -1.29 -9.15
CA ARG A 86 -1.34 -1.40 -9.38
C ARG A 86 -1.67 -1.61 -10.86
N GLU A 87 -1.06 -0.83 -11.74
CA GLU A 87 -1.17 -0.99 -13.19
C GLU A 87 -0.79 -2.42 -13.62
N ILE A 88 0.38 -2.92 -13.18
CA ILE A 88 0.81 -4.29 -13.50
C ILE A 88 -0.22 -5.32 -13.01
N SER A 89 -0.78 -5.13 -11.82
CA SER A 89 -1.80 -6.04 -11.27
C SER A 89 -3.12 -5.99 -12.04
N HIS A 90 -3.54 -4.80 -12.46
CA HIS A 90 -4.70 -4.57 -13.30
C HIS A 90 -4.55 -5.28 -14.65
N TRP A 91 -3.40 -5.12 -15.32
CA TRP A 91 -3.11 -5.81 -16.57
C TRP A 91 -3.01 -7.33 -16.40
N ALA A 92 -2.36 -7.81 -15.34
CA ALA A 92 -2.29 -9.23 -15.06
C ALA A 92 -3.68 -9.85 -14.90
N TYR A 93 -4.61 -9.17 -14.23
CA TYR A 93 -6.02 -9.58 -14.16
C TYR A 93 -6.66 -9.63 -15.56
N ARG A 94 -6.55 -8.55 -16.34
CA ARG A 94 -7.14 -8.47 -17.69
C ARG A 94 -6.61 -9.56 -18.62
N SER A 95 -5.30 -9.82 -18.62
CA SER A 95 -4.68 -10.86 -19.43
C SER A 95 -5.09 -12.28 -19.00
N THR A 96 -5.36 -12.49 -17.71
CA THR A 96 -5.75 -13.81 -17.18
C THR A 96 -7.21 -14.13 -17.47
N TYR A 97 -8.10 -13.15 -17.30
CA TYR A 97 -9.55 -13.38 -17.29
C TYR A 97 -10.28 -12.84 -18.52
N SER A 98 -9.63 -12.06 -19.38
CA SER A 98 -10.19 -11.48 -20.60
C SER A 98 -11.59 -10.89 -20.40
N PRO A 99 -11.74 -9.89 -19.51
CA PRO A 99 -13.03 -9.29 -19.20
C PRO A 99 -13.64 -8.65 -20.44
N GLU A 100 -14.93 -8.89 -20.67
CA GLU A 100 -15.68 -8.30 -21.78
C GLU A 100 -16.03 -6.83 -21.53
N MET A 101 -16.19 -6.45 -20.26
CA MET A 101 -16.50 -5.09 -19.84
C MET A 101 -15.24 -4.28 -19.53
N PRO A 102 -15.33 -2.95 -19.53
CA PRO A 102 -14.30 -2.10 -18.96
C PRO A 102 -13.97 -2.52 -17.52
N THR A 103 -12.68 -2.47 -17.17
CA THR A 103 -12.22 -2.83 -15.82
C THR A 103 -11.78 -1.61 -15.04
N ALA A 104 -11.93 -1.66 -13.72
CA ALA A 104 -11.47 -0.60 -12.83
C ALA A 104 -10.69 -1.17 -11.63
N ILE A 105 -9.92 -0.28 -10.99
CA ILE A 105 -9.33 -0.47 -9.68
C ILE A 105 -10.25 0.22 -8.67
N LEU A 106 -10.66 -0.49 -7.62
CA LEU A 106 -11.55 0.04 -6.60
C LEU A 106 -10.77 0.33 -5.33
N MET A 107 -10.72 1.59 -4.91
CA MET A 107 -10.10 2.04 -3.67
C MET A 107 -11.16 2.11 -2.58
N ILE A 108 -11.05 1.25 -1.57
CA ILE A 108 -11.96 1.26 -0.42
C ILE A 108 -11.41 2.17 0.66
N PHE A 109 -12.18 3.19 1.06
CA PHE A 109 -11.75 4.18 2.03
C PHE A 109 -12.78 4.39 3.16
N GLN A 110 -12.33 5.00 4.25
CA GLN A 110 -13.13 5.26 5.44
C GLN A 110 -14.11 6.43 5.25
N PRO A 111 -15.34 6.37 5.79
CA PRO A 111 -16.20 7.54 5.90
C PRO A 111 -15.49 8.67 6.65
N GLY A 112 -15.51 9.89 6.10
CA GLY A 112 -14.85 11.04 6.71
C GLY A 112 -13.32 11.08 6.59
N GLU A 113 -12.74 10.31 5.66
CA GLU A 113 -11.31 10.29 5.35
C GLU A 113 -10.69 11.69 5.21
N ARG A 114 -9.65 11.97 6.02
CA ARG A 114 -8.94 13.26 6.03
C ARG A 114 -7.68 13.24 5.17
N ASN A 115 -7.10 12.06 4.93
CA ASN A 115 -5.94 11.87 4.07
C ASN A 115 -6.32 11.73 2.58
N VAL A 116 -7.38 12.46 2.17
CA VAL A 116 -7.89 12.45 0.79
C VAL A 116 -6.84 12.91 -0.22
N PHE A 117 -5.93 13.81 0.16
CA PHE A 117 -4.90 14.30 -0.75
C PHE A 117 -3.91 13.23 -1.18
N ASP A 118 -3.54 12.31 -0.29
CA ASP A 118 -2.67 11.18 -0.62
C ASP A 118 -3.37 10.25 -1.63
N GLN A 119 -4.65 9.94 -1.37
CA GLN A 119 -5.48 9.11 -2.25
C GLN A 119 -5.71 9.77 -3.63
N THR A 120 -6.07 11.05 -3.66
CA THR A 120 -6.30 11.81 -4.90
C THR A 120 -5.05 11.89 -5.75
N LEU A 121 -3.88 12.12 -5.15
CA LEU A 121 -2.62 12.16 -5.90
C LEU A 121 -2.23 10.79 -6.48
N LEU A 122 -2.57 9.69 -5.81
CA LEU A 122 -2.41 8.35 -6.37
C LEU A 122 -3.32 8.11 -7.57
N ILE A 123 -4.58 8.55 -7.49
CA ILE A 123 -5.54 8.47 -8.61
C ILE A 123 -5.01 9.28 -9.80
N TYR A 124 -4.56 10.51 -9.57
CA TYR A 124 -4.02 11.37 -10.61
C TYR A 124 -2.76 10.77 -11.26
N GLU A 125 -1.79 10.29 -10.47
CA GLU A 125 -0.58 9.67 -11.03
C GLU A 125 -0.92 8.43 -11.88
N LEU A 126 -1.90 7.63 -11.46
CA LEU A 126 -2.32 6.46 -12.22
C LEU A 126 -3.02 6.83 -13.54
N ASP A 127 -3.84 7.89 -13.52
CA ASP A 127 -4.48 8.44 -14.71
C ASP A 127 -3.44 8.96 -15.72
N GLU A 128 -2.49 9.79 -15.26
CA GLU A 128 -1.37 10.31 -16.07
C GLU A 128 -0.46 9.22 -16.64
N MET A 129 -0.37 8.07 -15.97
CA MET A 129 0.38 6.91 -16.46
C MET A 129 -0.32 6.18 -17.62
N SER A 130 -1.62 6.40 -17.82
CA SER A 130 -2.40 5.74 -18.86
C SER A 130 -2.00 6.29 -20.24
N SER A 131 -1.67 5.41 -21.18
CA SER A 131 -1.15 5.81 -22.51
C SER A 131 -2.25 6.13 -23.55
N GLY A 132 -3.52 5.97 -23.17
CA GLY A 132 -4.68 6.28 -24.02
C GLY A 132 -5.97 5.60 -23.53
N PRO A 133 -7.09 5.76 -24.24
CA PRO A 133 -8.39 5.24 -23.82
C PRO A 133 -8.45 3.71 -23.71
N SER A 134 -7.69 2.97 -24.51
CA SER A 134 -7.61 1.49 -24.44
C SER A 134 -6.85 0.98 -23.20
N ASP A 135 -5.98 1.84 -22.67
CA ASP A 135 -5.03 1.55 -21.59
C ASP A 135 -5.38 2.32 -20.31
N TRP A 136 -6.61 2.81 -20.21
CA TRP A 136 -7.03 3.65 -19.11
C TRP A 136 -7.15 2.85 -17.82
N ASN A 137 -6.27 3.17 -16.86
CA ASN A 137 -6.23 2.54 -15.53
C ASN A 137 -7.15 3.28 -14.56
N GLN A 138 -8.46 3.18 -14.74
CA GLN A 138 -9.40 3.92 -13.91
C GLN A 138 -9.39 3.45 -12.44
N MET A 139 -9.22 4.39 -11.52
CA MET A 139 -9.36 4.15 -10.08
C MET A 139 -10.59 4.85 -9.51
N ILE A 140 -11.51 4.08 -8.94
CA ILE A 140 -12.77 4.54 -8.38
C ILE A 140 -12.67 4.48 -6.85
N ARG A 141 -13.05 5.55 -6.17
CA ARG A 141 -13.15 5.57 -4.70
C ARG A 141 -14.53 5.10 -4.26
N LEU A 142 -14.57 4.14 -3.35
CA LEU A 142 -15.80 3.60 -2.77
C LEU A 142 -15.69 3.61 -1.24
N PRO A 143 -16.60 4.31 -0.51
CA PRO A 143 -16.67 4.18 0.94
C PRO A 143 -16.90 2.73 1.36
N CYS A 144 -16.27 2.27 2.43
CA CYS A 144 -16.43 0.89 2.91
C CYS A 144 -17.90 0.51 3.16
N ASP A 145 -18.71 1.45 3.65
CA ASP A 145 -20.12 1.20 3.99
C ASP A 145 -20.99 0.94 2.75
N TRP A 146 -20.52 1.32 1.55
CA TRP A 146 -21.29 1.23 0.31
C TRP A 146 -20.90 0.01 -0.54
N ILE A 147 -20.01 -0.85 -0.05
CA ILE A 147 -19.57 -2.04 -0.79
C ILE A 147 -20.75 -2.94 -1.13
N LEU A 148 -21.65 -3.20 -0.18
CA LEU A 148 -22.75 -4.14 -0.45
C LEU A 148 -23.75 -3.60 -1.48
N ASP A 149 -23.95 -2.28 -1.49
CA ASP A 149 -24.92 -1.58 -2.35
C ASP A 149 -24.37 -1.30 -3.76
N GLN A 150 -23.08 -1.00 -3.87
CA GLN A 150 -22.43 -0.58 -5.12
C GLN A 150 -21.54 -1.64 -5.74
N THR A 151 -21.59 -2.88 -5.23
CA THR A 151 -20.93 -4.01 -5.87
C THR A 151 -21.87 -5.21 -6.01
N ARG A 152 -21.63 -6.02 -7.03
CA ARG A 152 -22.28 -7.31 -7.22
C ARG A 152 -21.21 -8.38 -7.45
N LEU A 153 -21.32 -9.50 -6.75
CA LEU A 153 -20.51 -10.68 -7.03
C LEU A 153 -21.32 -11.62 -7.91
N ASP A 154 -20.74 -12.06 -9.01
CA ASP A 154 -21.27 -13.17 -9.79
C ASP A 154 -20.90 -14.49 -9.10
N GLU A 155 -21.89 -15.31 -8.72
CA GLU A 155 -21.64 -16.50 -7.89
C GLU A 155 -21.01 -17.67 -8.67
N ASP A 156 -21.12 -17.69 -10.00
CA ASP A 156 -20.56 -18.75 -10.84
C ASP A 156 -19.08 -18.47 -11.16
N THR A 157 -18.80 -17.24 -11.58
CA THR A 157 -17.45 -16.81 -12.00
C THR A 157 -16.66 -16.20 -10.85
N ILE A 158 -17.31 -15.82 -9.76
CA ILE A 158 -16.71 -15.14 -8.60
C ILE A 158 -16.06 -13.79 -9.04
N ARG A 159 -16.51 -13.22 -10.16
CA ARG A 159 -16.12 -11.88 -10.63
C ARG A 159 -16.94 -10.81 -9.92
N LEU A 160 -16.28 -9.70 -9.58
CA LEU A 160 -16.91 -8.58 -8.88
C LEU A 160 -17.16 -7.44 -9.87
N TYR A 161 -18.35 -6.85 -9.80
CA TYR A 161 -18.76 -5.72 -10.61
C TYR A 161 -19.05 -4.51 -9.72
N TYR A 162 -18.62 -3.33 -10.15
CA TYR A 162 -18.99 -2.05 -9.56
C TYR A 162 -20.22 -1.50 -10.30
N LEU A 163 -21.19 -1.03 -9.52
CA LEU A 163 -22.51 -0.65 -10.00
C LEU A 163 -22.67 0.88 -10.10
N ILE A 164 -23.32 1.34 -11.16
CA ILE A 164 -23.84 2.70 -11.28
C ILE A 164 -25.34 2.59 -11.57
N ASP A 165 -26.15 3.27 -10.75
CA ASP A 165 -27.62 3.23 -10.84
C ASP A 165 -28.19 1.79 -10.86
N GLY A 166 -27.53 0.87 -10.13
CA GLY A 166 -27.92 -0.54 -10.02
C GLY A 166 -27.51 -1.44 -11.19
N ALA A 167 -26.85 -0.91 -12.21
CA ALA A 167 -26.34 -1.67 -13.35
C ALA A 167 -24.83 -1.90 -13.26
N ASP A 168 -24.36 -3.05 -13.72
CA ASP A 168 -22.93 -3.33 -13.82
C ASP A 168 -22.28 -2.32 -14.77
N CYS A 169 -21.29 -1.58 -14.27
CA CYS A 169 -20.60 -0.55 -15.04
C CYS A 169 -19.14 -0.91 -15.30
N PHE A 170 -18.47 -1.45 -14.29
CA PHE A 170 -17.09 -1.90 -14.40
C PHE A 170 -16.91 -3.28 -13.78
N GLU A 171 -16.09 -4.13 -14.41
CA GLU A 171 -15.54 -5.31 -13.73
C GLU A 171 -14.35 -4.88 -12.86
N VAL A 172 -14.35 -5.28 -11.58
CA VAL A 172 -13.30 -4.86 -10.65
C VAL A 172 -12.11 -5.81 -10.76
N SER A 173 -10.99 -5.26 -11.20
CA SER A 173 -9.74 -6.01 -11.42
C SER A 173 -8.83 -6.05 -10.19
N VAL A 174 -8.86 -4.99 -9.39
CA VAL A 174 -8.02 -4.82 -8.20
C VAL A 174 -8.81 -4.08 -7.13
N ILE A 175 -8.70 -4.54 -5.89
CA ILE A 175 -9.17 -3.80 -4.70
C ILE A 175 -7.95 -3.23 -3.96
N TYR A 176 -7.98 -1.95 -3.66
CA TYR A 176 -6.95 -1.27 -2.86
C TYR A 176 -7.56 -0.79 -1.55
N TYR A 177 -7.14 -1.40 -0.45
CA TYR A 177 -7.66 -1.07 0.88
C TYR A 177 -6.92 0.13 1.48
N CYS A 178 -7.64 1.23 1.62
CA CYS A 178 -7.32 2.40 2.47
C CYS A 178 -8.19 2.42 3.75
N SER A 179 -8.79 1.28 4.08
CA SER A 179 -9.77 1.05 5.15
C SER A 179 -9.78 -0.46 5.46
N MET A 180 -10.68 -0.89 6.33
CA MET A 180 -10.86 -2.27 6.78
C MET A 180 -9.60 -2.87 7.40
N TYR A 181 -8.79 -2.06 8.09
CA TYR A 181 -7.55 -2.51 8.74
C TYR A 181 -7.63 -2.54 10.27
N GLY A 182 -8.58 -1.83 10.86
CA GLY A 182 -8.84 -1.83 12.30
C GLY A 182 -10.24 -2.38 12.65
N PRO A 183 -10.43 -2.91 13.87
CA PRO A 183 -11.74 -3.40 14.34
C PRO A 183 -12.82 -2.31 14.38
N GLU A 184 -12.44 -1.05 14.55
CA GLU A 184 -13.34 0.12 14.49
C GLU A 184 -14.06 0.29 13.15
N GLU A 185 -13.60 -0.41 12.12
CA GLU A 185 -14.19 -0.41 10.78
C GLU A 185 -15.13 -1.60 10.55
N PHE A 186 -15.30 -2.47 11.55
CA PHE A 186 -16.14 -3.67 11.50
C PHE A 186 -17.22 -3.62 12.58
N MET A 187 -18.09 -2.61 12.49
CA MET A 187 -19.11 -2.32 13.50
C MET A 187 -20.42 -3.08 13.30
N THR A 188 -20.64 -3.62 12.10
CA THR A 188 -21.87 -4.34 11.72
C THR A 188 -21.51 -5.64 10.96
N GLU A 189 -22.46 -6.57 10.91
CA GLU A 189 -22.34 -7.78 10.08
C GLU A 189 -22.17 -7.44 8.59
N ASP A 190 -22.75 -6.33 8.13
CA ASP A 190 -22.61 -5.87 6.76
C ASP A 190 -21.17 -5.53 6.41
N HIS A 191 -20.39 -4.99 7.36
CA HIS A 191 -18.96 -4.73 7.13
C HIS A 191 -18.17 -6.04 6.96
N TRP A 192 -18.51 -7.06 7.74
CA TRP A 192 -17.93 -8.40 7.61
C TRP A 192 -18.33 -9.06 6.30
N LEU A 193 -19.61 -8.98 5.92
CA LEU A 193 -20.12 -9.51 4.65
C LEU A 193 -19.49 -8.79 3.45
N ALA A 194 -19.31 -7.47 3.54
CA ALA A 194 -18.62 -6.67 2.53
C ALA A 194 -17.18 -7.15 2.34
N ARG A 195 -16.42 -7.26 3.43
CA ARG A 195 -15.03 -7.74 3.36
C ARG A 195 -14.95 -9.17 2.84
N TYR A 196 -15.87 -10.04 3.26
CA TYR A 196 -15.95 -11.42 2.77
C TYR A 196 -16.24 -11.49 1.27
N ARG A 197 -17.18 -10.68 0.75
CA ARG A 197 -17.47 -10.56 -0.70
C ARG A 197 -16.21 -10.15 -1.47
N LEU A 198 -15.50 -9.13 -1.00
CA LEU A 198 -14.26 -8.67 -1.64
C LEU A 198 -13.16 -9.73 -1.59
N GLU A 199 -13.00 -10.44 -0.46
CA GLU A 199 -11.96 -11.46 -0.32
C GLU A 199 -12.25 -12.72 -1.15
N ARG A 200 -13.53 -13.10 -1.30
CA ARG A 200 -13.93 -14.26 -2.10
C ARG A 200 -13.73 -14.04 -3.60
N SER A 201 -13.90 -12.81 -4.09
CA SER A 201 -13.86 -12.48 -5.52
C SER A 201 -12.51 -12.78 -6.21
N GLN A 202 -12.50 -13.00 -7.52
CA GLN A 202 -11.29 -13.35 -8.30
C GLN A 202 -10.31 -12.17 -8.51
N LEU A 203 -10.72 -10.95 -8.19
CA LEU A 203 -9.89 -9.74 -8.32
C LEU A 203 -8.58 -9.84 -7.53
N VAL A 204 -7.62 -8.98 -7.87
CA VAL A 204 -6.36 -8.87 -7.14
C VAL A 204 -6.57 -8.04 -5.86
N LYS A 205 -6.25 -8.61 -4.70
CA LYS A 205 -6.31 -7.88 -3.43
C LYS A 205 -5.02 -7.14 -3.12
N CYS A 206 -5.14 -5.94 -2.55
CA CYS A 206 -4.04 -5.11 -2.09
C CYS A 206 -4.34 -4.51 -0.69
N PRO A 207 -3.98 -5.22 0.39
CA PRO A 207 -3.49 -6.61 0.44
C PRO A 207 -4.63 -7.64 0.45
N SER A 208 -4.30 -8.93 0.27
CA SER A 208 -5.19 -10.03 0.65
C SER A 208 -5.33 -10.13 2.17
N LEU A 209 -6.33 -10.87 2.66
CA LEU A 209 -6.51 -11.14 4.09
C LEU A 209 -5.28 -11.82 4.70
N LEU A 210 -4.67 -12.78 4.01
CA LEU A 210 -3.44 -13.44 4.47
C LEU A 210 -2.29 -12.44 4.65
N ALA A 211 -2.09 -11.55 3.68
CA ALA A 211 -1.05 -10.51 3.77
C ALA A 211 -1.37 -9.48 4.86
N GLN A 212 -2.64 -9.11 5.06
CA GLN A 212 -3.03 -8.25 6.18
C GLN A 212 -2.71 -8.89 7.54
N LEU A 213 -3.02 -10.18 7.72
CA LEU A 213 -2.74 -10.92 8.96
C LEU A 213 -1.23 -11.08 9.20
N ALA A 214 -0.44 -11.31 8.14
CA ALA A 214 1.02 -11.37 8.24
C ALA A 214 1.64 -10.03 8.70
N GLY A 215 0.95 -8.91 8.53
CA GLY A 215 1.35 -7.59 9.03
C GLY A 215 1.09 -7.36 10.52
N CYS A 216 0.45 -8.29 11.23
CA CYS A 216 0.19 -8.12 12.66
C CYS A 216 1.48 -8.16 13.49
N LYS A 217 1.51 -7.38 14.59
CA LYS A 217 2.66 -7.35 15.53
C LYS A 217 3.05 -8.73 16.06
N LYS A 218 2.09 -9.67 16.18
CA LYS A 218 2.38 -11.04 16.59
C LYS A 218 3.25 -11.77 15.57
N PHE A 219 2.98 -11.63 14.27
CA PHE A 219 3.84 -12.19 13.22
C PHE A 219 5.22 -11.54 13.24
N GLN A 220 5.30 -10.22 13.40
CA GLN A 220 6.59 -9.54 13.56
C GLN A 220 7.38 -10.09 14.75
N GLN A 221 6.73 -10.37 15.90
CA GLN A 221 7.38 -10.99 17.06
C GLN A 221 7.84 -12.43 16.76
N VAL A 222 7.02 -13.24 16.10
CA VAL A 222 7.39 -14.61 15.74
C VAL A 222 8.60 -14.63 14.80
N LEU A 223 8.68 -13.70 13.85
CA LEU A 223 9.81 -13.54 12.93
C LEU A 223 11.11 -13.06 13.61
N THR A 224 11.10 -12.78 14.92
CA THR A 224 12.34 -12.54 15.69
C THR A 224 12.99 -13.83 16.20
N ASP A 225 12.29 -14.97 16.14
CA ASP A 225 12.85 -16.27 16.47
C ASP A 225 13.66 -16.80 15.26
N GLN A 226 14.98 -16.90 15.45
CA GLN A 226 15.89 -17.34 14.41
C GLN A 226 15.62 -18.79 13.97
N ASN A 227 15.20 -19.68 14.88
CA ASN A 227 14.87 -21.06 14.52
C ASN A 227 13.64 -21.08 13.61
N PHE A 228 12.60 -20.32 13.98
CA PHE A 228 11.40 -20.19 13.16
C PHE A 228 11.73 -19.68 11.75
N VAL A 229 12.57 -18.64 11.66
CA VAL A 229 13.01 -18.07 10.38
C VAL A 229 13.78 -19.09 9.56
N CYS A 230 14.77 -19.79 10.13
CA CYS A 230 15.55 -20.80 9.41
C CYS A 230 14.70 -21.97 8.92
N ASP A 231 13.66 -22.36 9.66
CA ASP A 231 12.79 -23.47 9.31
C ASP A 231 11.78 -23.11 8.19
N HIS A 232 11.42 -21.83 8.04
CA HIS A 232 10.32 -21.38 7.16
C HIS A 232 10.76 -20.47 6.01
N LEU A 233 11.95 -19.86 6.11
CA LEU A 233 12.51 -18.98 5.10
C LEU A 233 13.87 -19.56 4.69
N TYR A 234 13.98 -19.96 3.43
CA TYR A 234 15.27 -20.19 2.80
C TYR A 234 15.96 -18.84 2.67
N LEU A 235 16.72 -18.46 3.69
CA LEU A 235 17.67 -17.36 3.62
C LEU A 235 18.97 -17.96 3.07
N ASP A 236 19.18 -17.81 1.76
CA ASP A 236 20.50 -18.01 1.14
C ASP A 236 21.51 -16.99 1.69
#